data_AF-A0A0Q9MGT5-F1
#
_entry.id   AF-A0A0Q9MGT5-F1
#
_cell.length_a   1.000
_cell.length_b   1.000
_cell.length_c   1.000
_cell.angle_alpha   90.00
_cell.angle_beta   90.00
_cell.angle_gamma   90.00
#
_symmetry.space_group_name_H-M   'P 1'
#
loop_
_entity.id
_entity.type
_entity.pdbx_description
1 polymer ?
#
loop_
_entity_poly.entity_id
_entity_poly.type
_entity_poly.pdbx_seq_one_letter_code
_entity_poly.pdbx_strand_id
1 'polypeptide(L)'
;EPVLRAGERSIMDFVMPVRATNRKHFTTDQKHAILDEYDKCLEWGSKAAFIRAVGITEGTMNHWCRQRESGELKSRSDTLREDQRLNAGDKQLLKRVLKENEVLKAKLARSEAAVDILGKASALLDAMAKSAAATDPKVEEPEPGRPEWLTPKPGKTSP
;
A
#
# COMPACT_ATOMS: atom_id res chain seq x y z
N GLU A 1 37.52 0.02 58.21
CA GLU A 1 36.69 0.45 57.07
C GLU A 1 36.36 -0.77 56.21
N PRO A 2 35.09 -1.09 55.93
CA PRO A 2 34.77 -2.12 54.95
C PRO A 2 34.55 -1.49 53.57
N VAL A 3 35.27 -2.03 52.61
CA VAL A 3 35.34 -1.63 51.20
C VAL A 3 33.97 -1.78 50.54
N LEU A 4 33.36 -0.66 50.15
CA LEU A 4 32.12 -0.64 49.38
C LEU A 4 32.38 -1.24 47.99
N ARG A 5 31.72 -2.36 47.70
CA ARG A 5 31.75 -3.04 46.41
C ARG A 5 31.14 -2.12 45.36
N ALA A 6 31.98 -1.51 44.53
CA ALA A 6 31.57 -0.71 43.38
C ALA A 6 30.73 -1.58 42.42
N GLY A 7 29.41 -1.42 42.46
CA GLY A 7 28.48 -2.19 41.64
C GLY A 7 27.00 -2.09 42.02
N GLU A 8 26.67 -1.69 43.25
CA GLU A 8 25.28 -1.39 43.66
C GLU A 8 24.91 0.07 43.33
N ARG A 9 25.13 0.50 42.09
CA ARG A 9 24.56 1.76 41.60
C ARG A 9 23.12 1.50 41.19
N SER A 10 22.17 1.99 41.99
CA SER A 10 20.73 2.14 41.72
C SER A 10 20.19 1.41 40.48
N ILE A 11 20.06 0.08 40.55
CA ILE A 11 19.33 -0.72 39.53
C ILE A 11 17.82 -0.72 39.83
N MET A 12 17.39 -0.11 40.94
CA MET A 12 16.10 -0.37 41.59
C MET A 12 15.19 0.85 41.70
N ASP A 13 15.30 1.84 40.81
CA ASP A 13 14.31 2.94 40.71
C ASP A 13 13.17 2.60 39.73
N PHE A 14 12.79 1.33 39.63
CA PHE A 14 11.63 0.93 38.83
C PHE A 14 10.34 1.09 39.66
N VAL A 15 9.32 1.71 39.08
CA VAL A 15 8.00 1.79 39.71
C VAL A 15 7.31 0.43 39.55
N MET A 16 7.39 -0.41 40.58
CA MET A 16 6.65 -1.67 40.59
C MET A 16 5.15 -1.42 40.69
N PRO A 17 4.33 -1.89 39.74
CA PRO A 17 2.90 -1.90 39.93
C PRO A 17 2.57 -2.85 41.08
N VAL A 18 2.10 -2.27 42.20
CA VAL A 18 1.77 -3.01 43.40
C VAL A 18 0.61 -3.94 43.12
N ARG A 19 0.81 -5.24 43.43
CA ARG A 19 -0.28 -6.21 43.44
C ARG A 19 -1.05 -6.04 44.75
N ALA A 20 -2.37 -5.84 44.67
CA ALA A 20 -3.19 -5.75 45.87
C ALA A 20 -3.15 -7.04 46.73
N THR A 21 -2.87 -8.20 46.12
CA THR A 21 -2.62 -9.45 46.85
C THR A 21 -1.91 -10.49 45.98
N ASN A 22 -1.14 -11.41 46.57
CA ASN A 22 -0.39 -12.46 45.84
C ASN A 22 -1.28 -13.47 45.09
N ARG A 23 -2.56 -13.57 45.45
CA ARG A 23 -3.56 -14.46 44.81
C ARG A 23 -4.21 -13.87 43.57
N LYS A 24 -4.06 -12.59 43.28
CA LYS A 24 -4.66 -11.96 42.08
C LYS A 24 -3.67 -12.00 40.92
N HIS A 25 -4.18 -12.28 39.72
CA HIS A 25 -3.41 -12.14 38.49
C HIS A 25 -3.15 -10.66 38.18
N PHE A 26 -2.07 -10.37 37.45
CA PHE A 26 -1.81 -9.02 36.94
C PHE A 26 -2.93 -8.60 35.98
N THR A 27 -3.46 -7.40 36.18
CA THR A 27 -4.36 -6.77 35.21
C THR A 27 -3.60 -6.43 33.93
N THR A 28 -4.30 -6.20 32.82
CA THR A 28 -3.66 -5.86 31.54
C THR A 28 -2.84 -4.58 31.65
N ASP A 29 -3.36 -3.55 32.31
CA ASP A 29 -2.64 -2.29 32.55
C ASP A 29 -1.36 -2.50 33.35
N GLN A 30 -1.40 -3.37 34.37
CA GLN A 30 -0.22 -3.73 35.16
C GLN A 30 0.81 -4.47 34.31
N LYS A 31 0.39 -5.36 33.41
CA LYS A 31 1.30 -6.04 32.48
C LYS A 31 1.97 -5.06 31.53
N HIS A 32 1.22 -4.08 31.00
CA HIS A 32 1.80 -3.04 30.14
C HIS A 32 2.82 -2.19 30.90
N ALA A 33 2.51 -1.74 32.12
CA ALA A 33 3.45 -1.00 32.95
C ALA A 33 4.73 -1.81 33.23
N ILE A 34 4.61 -3.11 33.51
CA ILE A 34 5.77 -4.00 33.71
C ILE A 34 6.60 -4.11 32.44
N LEU A 35 5.97 -4.24 31.27
CA LEU A 35 6.67 -4.33 29.99
C LEU A 35 7.39 -3.01 29.65
N ASP A 36 6.77 -1.86 29.93
CA ASP A 36 7.40 -0.55 29.70
C ASP A 36 8.63 -0.36 30.59
N GLU A 37 8.59 -0.79 31.86
CA GLU A 37 9.78 -0.79 32.73
C GLU A 37 10.83 -1.83 32.30
N TYR A 38 10.40 -2.99 31.79
CA TYR A 38 11.30 -4.01 31.24
C TYR A 38 12.06 -3.51 30.00
N ASP A 39 11.42 -2.71 29.16
CA ASP A 39 12.02 -2.12 27.96
C ASP A 39 13.06 -1.04 28.32
N LYS A 40 12.87 -0.32 29.44
CA LYS A 40 13.85 0.65 29.96
C LYS A 40 15.12 0.00 30.53
N CYS A 41 15.10 -1.30 30.81
CA CYS A 41 16.25 -2.03 31.32
C CYS A 41 17.29 -2.28 30.21
N LEU A 42 18.24 -1.35 30.04
CA LEU A 42 19.27 -1.41 29.00
C LEU A 42 20.60 -2.02 29.47
N GLU A 43 20.90 -1.94 30.76
CA GLU A 43 22.18 -2.41 31.32
C GLU A 43 22.29 -3.94 31.35
N TRP A 44 23.51 -4.46 31.27
CA TRP A 44 23.73 -5.90 31.30
C TRP A 44 23.26 -6.49 32.64
N GLY A 45 22.35 -7.48 32.58
CA GLY A 45 21.77 -8.12 33.77
C GLY A 45 20.64 -7.33 34.45
N SER A 46 20.35 -6.09 34.05
CA SER A 46 19.23 -5.30 34.60
C SER A 46 17.88 -5.97 34.36
N LYS A 47 17.65 -6.50 33.15
CA LYS A 47 16.46 -7.30 32.80
C LYS A 47 16.28 -8.51 33.72
N ALA A 48 17.35 -9.24 34.00
CA ALA A 48 17.30 -10.41 34.88
C ALA A 48 17.05 -10.01 36.34
N ALA A 49 17.61 -8.89 36.80
CA ALA A 49 17.35 -8.33 38.12
C ALA A 49 15.88 -7.89 38.26
N PHE A 50 15.35 -7.19 37.25
CA PHE A 50 13.96 -6.75 37.19
C PHE A 50 12.98 -7.93 37.25
N ILE A 51 13.20 -8.96 36.43
CA ILE A 51 12.37 -10.18 36.41
C ILE A 51 12.30 -10.83 37.81
N ARG A 52 13.45 -10.91 38.52
CA ARG A 52 13.49 -11.42 39.90
C ARG A 52 12.77 -10.51 40.89
N ALA A 53 12.91 -9.19 40.75
CA ALA A 53 12.24 -8.23 41.63
C ALA A 53 10.72 -8.24 41.47
N VAL A 54 10.22 -8.39 40.24
CA VAL A 54 8.78 -8.49 39.95
C VAL A 54 8.22 -9.87 40.36
N GLY A 55 9.09 -10.88 40.50
CA GLY A 55 8.72 -12.25 40.83
C GLY A 55 8.06 -12.98 39.65
N ILE A 56 8.49 -12.69 38.43
CA ILE A 56 8.00 -13.30 37.19
C ILE A 56 9.10 -14.20 36.61
N THR A 57 8.73 -15.24 35.87
CA THR A 57 9.71 -16.07 35.15
C THR A 57 10.05 -15.43 33.80
N GLU A 58 11.29 -15.55 33.33
CA GLU A 58 11.72 -15.06 32.01
C GLU A 58 10.81 -15.54 30.86
N GLY A 59 10.38 -16.80 30.87
CA GLY A 59 9.43 -17.32 29.89
C GLY A 59 8.09 -16.59 29.88
N THR A 60 7.58 -16.18 31.04
CA THR A 60 6.35 -15.39 31.14
C THR A 60 6.56 -13.97 30.61
N MET A 61 7.72 -13.35 30.89
CA MET A 61 8.07 -12.04 30.35
C MET A 61 8.12 -12.06 28.82
N ASN A 62 8.86 -13.02 28.26
CA ASN A 62 8.97 -13.20 26.80
C ASN A 62 7.61 -13.48 26.16
N HIS A 63 6.75 -14.24 26.83
CA HIS A 63 5.40 -14.48 26.36
C HIS A 63 4.56 -13.20 26.31
N TRP A 64 4.65 -12.33 27.33
CA TRP A 64 3.96 -11.05 27.34
C TRP A 64 4.51 -10.07 26.31
N CYS A 65 5.82 -10.04 26.06
CA CYS A 65 6.42 -9.26 24.97
C CYS A 65 5.82 -9.67 23.62
N ARG A 66 5.77 -10.98 23.33
CA ARG A 66 5.16 -11.50 22.10
C ARG A 66 3.68 -11.15 21.97
N GLN A 67 2.92 -11.28 23.06
CA GLN A 67 1.50 -10.89 23.07
C GLN A 67 1.32 -9.38 22.82
N ARG A 68 2.24 -8.53 23.31
CA ARG A 68 2.20 -7.09 23.03
C ARG A 68 2.47 -6.79 21.56
N GLU A 69 3.48 -7.44 20.99
CA GLU A 69 3.84 -7.31 19.57
C GLU A 69 2.74 -7.81 18.63
N SER A 70 2.05 -8.90 18.99
CA SER A 70 0.90 -9.42 18.24
C SER A 70 -0.40 -8.63 18.49
N GLY A 71 -0.41 -7.70 19.45
CA GLY A 71 -1.62 -6.98 19.87
C GLY A 71 -2.64 -7.84 20.65
N GLU A 72 -2.25 -9.04 21.06
CA GLU A 72 -3.06 -10.02 21.79
C GLU A 72 -2.98 -9.86 23.31
N LEU A 73 -2.14 -8.94 23.82
CA LEU A 73 -2.06 -8.59 25.23
C LEU A 73 -3.31 -7.79 25.66
N LYS A 74 -4.48 -8.40 25.55
CA LYS A 74 -5.76 -7.83 25.94
C LYS A 74 -6.28 -8.55 27.18
N SER A 75 -7.10 -7.86 27.97
CA SER A 75 -7.79 -8.55 29.07
C SER A 75 -8.67 -9.64 28.47
N ARG A 76 -8.80 -10.79 29.16
CA ARG A 76 -9.71 -11.87 28.74
C ARG A 76 -11.17 -11.38 28.63
N SER A 77 -11.51 -10.28 29.30
CA SER A 77 -12.78 -9.56 29.14
C SER A 77 -12.85 -8.72 27.86
N ASP A 78 -11.76 -8.11 27.42
CA ASP A 78 -11.72 -7.34 26.16
C ASP A 78 -11.78 -8.24 24.94
N THR A 79 -11.08 -9.38 24.96
CA THR A 79 -11.14 -10.34 23.84
C THR A 79 -12.56 -10.86 23.63
N LEU A 80 -13.27 -11.16 24.72
CA LEU A 80 -14.66 -11.62 24.67
C LEU A 80 -15.63 -10.52 24.20
N ARG A 81 -15.30 -9.25 24.46
CA ARG A 81 -16.08 -8.09 24.02
C ARG A 81 -15.81 -7.74 22.55
N GLU A 82 -14.60 -7.95 22.07
CA GLU A 82 -14.18 -7.68 20.70
C GLU A 82 -14.71 -8.74 19.72
N ASP A 83 -14.69 -10.02 20.11
CA ASP A 83 -15.31 -11.12 19.35
C ASP A 83 -16.81 -10.90 19.09
N GLN A 84 -17.50 -10.24 20.00
CA GLN A 84 -18.91 -9.90 19.84
C GLN A 84 -19.13 -8.68 18.92
N ARG A 85 -18.17 -7.76 18.83
CA ARG A 85 -18.29 -6.53 18.01
C ARG A 85 -17.86 -6.73 16.56
N LEU A 86 -16.81 -7.52 16.32
CA LEU A 86 -16.31 -7.82 14.96
C LEU A 86 -17.31 -8.66 14.14
N ASN A 87 -18.24 -9.37 14.78
CA ASN A 87 -19.08 -10.33 14.07
C ASN A 87 -20.29 -9.74 13.33
N ALA A 88 -20.80 -8.57 13.71
CA ALA A 88 -22.02 -8.02 13.13
C ALA A 88 -21.76 -6.80 12.22
N GLY A 89 -20.95 -5.85 12.68
CA GLY A 89 -20.60 -4.65 11.92
C GLY A 89 -19.73 -4.96 10.70
N ASP A 90 -18.72 -5.81 10.88
CA ASP A 90 -17.76 -6.09 9.81
C ASP A 90 -18.39 -6.92 8.69
N LYS A 91 -19.33 -7.81 9.00
CA LYS A 91 -20.10 -8.54 7.98
C LYS A 91 -20.95 -7.61 7.12
N GLN A 92 -21.47 -6.53 7.70
CA GLN A 92 -22.24 -5.53 6.94
C GLN A 92 -21.33 -4.67 6.07
N LEU A 93 -20.17 -4.25 6.59
CA LEU A 93 -19.17 -3.49 5.85
C LEU A 93 -18.61 -4.32 4.69
N LEU A 94 -18.26 -5.58 4.94
CA LEU A 94 -17.74 -6.50 3.93
C LEU A 94 -18.75 -6.73 2.80
N LYS A 95 -20.04 -6.91 3.13
CA LYS A 95 -21.11 -6.96 2.12
C LYS A 95 -21.24 -5.67 1.31
N ARG A 96 -21.09 -4.51 1.95
CA ARG A 96 -21.13 -3.21 1.25
C ARG A 96 -19.95 -3.07 0.29
N VAL A 97 -18.74 -3.35 0.77
CA VAL A 97 -17.50 -3.27 -0.01
C VAL A 97 -17.55 -4.22 -1.21
N LEU A 98 -18.04 -5.46 -1.03
CA LEU A 98 -18.17 -6.40 -2.14
C LEU A 98 -19.15 -5.89 -3.22
N LYS A 99 -20.30 -5.34 -2.83
CA LYS A 99 -21.25 -4.74 -3.77
C LYS A 99 -20.65 -3.56 -4.51
N GLU A 100 -19.92 -2.68 -3.80
CA GLU A 100 -19.24 -1.55 -4.43
C GLU A 100 -18.17 -2.03 -5.41
N ASN A 101 -17.42 -3.07 -5.07
CA ASN A 101 -16.41 -3.65 -5.95
C ASN A 101 -17.03 -4.22 -7.24
N GLU A 102 -18.16 -4.93 -7.15
CA GLU A 102 -18.89 -5.44 -8.32
C GLU A 102 -19.38 -4.31 -9.23
N VAL A 103 -19.94 -3.24 -8.65
CA VAL A 103 -20.39 -2.07 -9.42
C VAL A 103 -19.22 -1.37 -10.10
N LEU A 104 -18.09 -1.22 -9.41
CA LEU A 104 -16.89 -0.60 -9.98
C LEU A 104 -16.31 -1.43 -11.12
N LYS A 105 -16.26 -2.76 -10.97
CA LYS A 105 -15.86 -3.67 -12.06
C LYS A 105 -16.77 -3.57 -13.27
N ALA A 106 -18.08 -3.47 -13.08
CA ALA A 106 -19.03 -3.30 -14.18
C ALA A 106 -18.84 -1.95 -14.90
N LYS A 107 -18.51 -0.87 -14.17
CA LYS A 107 -18.18 0.43 -14.79
C LYS A 107 -16.88 0.37 -15.58
N LEU A 108 -15.87 -0.32 -15.05
CA LEU A 108 -14.58 -0.49 -15.71
C LEU A 108 -14.73 -1.25 -17.03
N ALA A 109 -15.47 -2.36 -17.03
CA ALA A 109 -15.77 -3.12 -18.26
C ALA A 109 -16.50 -2.27 -19.32
N ARG A 110 -17.41 -1.38 -18.91
CA ARG A 110 -18.08 -0.46 -19.84
C ARG A 110 -17.12 0.58 -20.42
N SER A 111 -16.21 1.12 -19.61
CA SER A 111 -15.20 2.06 -20.12
C SER A 111 -14.21 1.41 -21.07
N GLU A 112 -13.78 0.17 -20.78
CA GLU A 112 -12.90 -0.60 -21.66
C GLU A 112 -13.57 -0.85 -23.01
N ALA A 113 -14.84 -1.27 -23.02
CA ALA A 113 -15.59 -1.44 -24.26
C ALA A 113 -15.72 -0.14 -25.08
N ALA A 114 -15.87 1.01 -24.42
CA ALA A 114 -15.91 2.30 -25.09
C ALA A 114 -14.56 2.67 -25.74
N VAL A 115 -13.45 2.39 -25.05
CA VAL A 115 -12.09 2.58 -25.60
C VAL A 115 -11.85 1.68 -26.81
N ASP A 116 -12.28 0.42 -26.75
CA ASP A 116 -12.16 -0.51 -27.87
C ASP A 116 -12.96 -0.06 -29.10
N ILE A 117 -14.18 0.42 -28.90
CA ILE A 117 -15.02 0.95 -30.00
C ILE A 117 -14.35 2.18 -30.61
N LEU A 118 -13.85 3.10 -29.78
CA LEU A 118 -13.17 4.29 -30.26
C LEU A 118 -11.90 3.95 -31.05
N GLY A 119 -11.11 2.98 -30.59
CA GLY A 119 -9.93 2.49 -31.31
C GLY A 119 -10.26 1.84 -32.65
N LYS A 120 -11.38 1.11 -32.74
CA LYS A 120 -11.86 0.55 -34.02
C LYS A 120 -12.33 1.65 -34.98
N ALA A 121 -13.01 2.68 -34.47
CA ALA A 121 -13.47 3.80 -35.27
C ALA A 121 -12.29 4.63 -35.82
N SER A 122 -11.27 4.92 -35.00
CA SER A 122 -10.08 5.65 -35.46
C SER A 122 -9.31 4.84 -36.51
N ALA A 123 -9.14 3.53 -36.31
CA ALA A 123 -8.50 2.66 -37.29
C ALA A 123 -9.24 2.63 -38.64
N LEU A 124 -10.58 2.65 -38.61
CA LEU A 124 -11.39 2.72 -39.82
C LEU A 124 -11.22 4.08 -40.54
N LEU A 125 -11.22 5.18 -39.79
CA LEU A 125 -10.97 6.51 -40.34
C LEU A 125 -9.58 6.61 -40.97
N ASP A 126 -8.55 6.07 -40.31
CA ASP A 126 -7.19 6.00 -40.86
C ASP A 126 -7.13 5.18 -42.17
N ALA A 127 -7.88 4.08 -42.25
CA ALA A 127 -7.94 3.25 -43.46
C ALA A 127 -8.62 4.00 -44.62
N MET A 128 -9.72 4.72 -44.35
CA MET A 128 -10.40 5.55 -45.34
C MET A 128 -9.54 6.74 -45.78
N ALA A 129 -8.81 7.38 -44.86
CA ALA A 129 -7.89 8.45 -45.20
C ALA A 129 -6.74 7.97 -46.10
N LYS A 130 -6.18 6.79 -45.80
CA LYS A 130 -5.14 6.16 -46.64
C LYS A 130 -5.66 5.77 -48.02
N SER A 131 -6.88 5.26 -48.14
CA SER A 131 -7.46 4.94 -49.45
C SER A 131 -7.80 6.21 -50.26
N ALA A 132 -8.29 7.26 -49.62
CA ALA A 132 -8.54 8.55 -50.27
C ALA A 132 -7.26 9.18 -50.79
N ALA A 133 -6.18 9.19 -49.99
CA ALA A 133 -4.86 9.68 -50.41
C ALA A 133 -4.21 8.85 -51.54
N ALA A 134 -4.57 7.57 -51.66
CA ALA A 134 -4.13 6.74 -52.79
C ALA A 134 -4.89 7.02 -54.09
N THR A 135 -6.03 7.73 -54.02
CA THR A 135 -6.90 8.02 -55.16
C THR A 135 -6.67 9.42 -55.74
N ASP A 136 -5.82 10.25 -55.15
CA ASP A 136 -5.35 11.46 -55.83
C ASP A 136 -4.46 11.01 -57.01
N PRO A 137 -4.91 11.20 -58.27
CA PRO A 137 -4.01 10.99 -59.38
C PRO A 137 -2.89 12.01 -59.21
N LYS A 138 -1.66 11.53 -59.07
CA LYS A 138 -0.49 12.36 -59.31
C LYS A 138 -0.58 12.78 -60.77
N VAL A 139 -1.22 13.92 -61.02
CA VAL A 139 -1.21 14.57 -62.32
C VAL A 139 0.24 14.99 -62.51
N GLU A 140 1.01 14.12 -63.15
CA GLU A 140 2.28 14.51 -63.75
C GLU A 140 1.90 15.57 -64.79
N GLU A 141 2.06 16.83 -64.41
CA GLU A 141 2.01 17.94 -65.35
C GLU A 141 2.97 17.57 -66.48
N PRO A 142 2.51 17.43 -67.72
CA PRO A 142 3.42 17.17 -68.82
C PRO A 142 4.41 18.33 -68.83
N GLU A 143 5.70 18.00 -68.68
CA GLU A 143 6.84 18.90 -68.90
C GLU A 143 6.44 19.87 -70.01
N PRO A 144 6.41 21.21 -69.77
CA PRO A 144 5.90 22.16 -70.74
C PRO A 144 6.74 22.07 -72.01
N GLY A 145 6.28 21.21 -72.91
CA GLY A 145 6.86 21.00 -74.22
C GLY A 145 6.87 22.34 -74.92
N ARG A 146 8.03 22.68 -75.49
CA ARG A 146 8.29 23.97 -76.13
C ARG A 146 7.05 24.37 -76.97
N PRO A 147 6.34 25.44 -76.60
CA PRO A 147 5.05 25.72 -77.17
C PRO A 147 5.19 26.07 -78.66
N GLU A 148 4.20 25.66 -79.46
CA GLU A 148 4.30 25.64 -80.93
C GLU A 148 4.64 26.98 -81.58
N TRP A 149 4.33 28.11 -80.92
CA TRP A 149 4.69 29.45 -81.36
C TRP A 149 6.20 29.73 -81.37
N LEU A 150 6.99 28.86 -80.76
CA LEU A 150 8.46 28.91 -80.73
C LEU A 150 9.10 27.98 -81.78
N THR A 151 8.29 27.38 -82.67
CA THR A 151 8.78 26.67 -83.86
C THR A 151 8.72 27.61 -85.08
N PRO A 152 9.85 27.91 -85.74
CA PRO A 152 9.82 28.73 -86.95
C PRO A 152 9.10 27.96 -88.06
N LYS A 153 7.96 28.50 -88.53
CA LYS A 153 7.21 27.91 -89.65
C LYS A 153 8.09 27.87 -90.90
N PRO A 154 8.27 26.72 -91.57
CA PRO A 154 9.00 26.67 -92.82
C PRO A 154 8.18 27.34 -93.92
N GLY A 155 8.75 28.38 -94.52
CA GLY A 155 8.31 28.91 -95.80
C GLY A 155 7.61 30.26 -95.73
N LYS A 156 8.42 31.33 -95.82
CA LYS A 156 8.19 32.45 -96.74
C LYS A 156 9.54 33.03 -97.16
N THR A 157 10.09 32.54 -98.27
CA THR A 157 11.08 33.27 -99.07
C THR A 157 10.66 33.19 -100.53
N SER A 158 9.95 34.21 -100.98
CA SER A 158 9.92 34.67 -102.37
C SER A 158 9.45 36.12 -102.37
N PRO A 159 9.89 36.98 -103.30
CA PRO A 159 10.67 36.70 -104.52
C PRO A 159 12.18 36.83 -104.34
#